data_AF-A0A5C4PR45-F1
#
_entry.id   AF-A0A5C4PR45-F1
#
_cell.length_a   1.000
_cell.length_b   1.000
_cell.length_c   1.000
_cell.angle_alpha   90.00
_cell.angle_beta   90.00
_cell.angle_gamma   90.00
#
_symmetry.space_group_name_H-M   'P 1'
#
loop_
_entity.id
_entity.type
_entity.pdbx_description
1 polymer ?
#
loop_
_entity_poly.entity_id
_entity_poly.type
_entity_poly.pdbx_seq_one_letter_code
_entity_poly.pdbx_strand_id
1 'polypeptide(L)'
;MLSPLAKGVGANEKLPVVGKTTGYENQTTTILIGAENNATAVPLKIQLSNESLKASGVNLDKAEVIARVDINGQVYIDTNQKGRAVNLADKNTPTLIADKIAEKPPRKDGVPYPNANMATAHAEIGAIQQAYDRGATKGKDMVIQVQGKDVCTYCRKDIASAAEKAELKSITIYAVDNQGNPVIYDWKPSMTSIKLRK
;
A
#
# COMPACT_ATOMS: atom_id res chain seq x y z
N MET A 1 -65.32 12.60 19.41
CA MET A 1 -65.25 13.61 18.32
C MET A 1 -63.94 13.39 17.59
N LEU A 2 -64.00 12.93 16.34
CA LEU A 2 -62.83 12.68 15.49
C LEU A 2 -62.54 13.95 14.68
N SER A 3 -61.33 14.48 14.80
CA SER A 3 -60.85 15.58 13.97
C SER A 3 -60.75 15.15 12.50
N PRO A 4 -61.10 16.00 11.51
CA PRO A 4 -60.97 15.63 10.11
C PRO A 4 -59.49 15.57 9.68
N LEU A 5 -59.13 14.54 8.91
CA LEU A 5 -57.85 14.44 8.22
C LEU A 5 -57.69 15.62 7.25
N ALA A 6 -56.55 16.32 7.31
CA ALA A 6 -56.19 17.34 6.34
C ALA A 6 -55.98 16.71 4.94
N LYS A 7 -56.54 17.38 3.92
CA LYS A 7 -56.44 17.03 2.50
C LYS A 7 -54.97 16.89 2.08
N GLY A 8 -54.65 15.80 1.38
CA GLY A 8 -53.33 15.56 0.79
C GLY A 8 -52.94 16.66 -0.19
N VAL A 9 -51.76 17.24 0.00
CA VAL A 9 -51.13 18.15 -0.95
C VAL A 9 -50.67 17.33 -2.15
N GLY A 10 -51.15 17.69 -3.34
CA GLY A 10 -50.82 17.03 -4.60
C GLY A 10 -49.34 17.13 -4.93
N ALA A 11 -48.80 16.09 -5.57
CA ALA A 11 -47.40 15.92 -5.93
C ALA A 11 -46.91 16.85 -7.07
N ASN A 12 -47.19 18.15 -7.00
CA ASN A 12 -46.74 19.15 -7.99
C ASN A 12 -46.47 20.53 -7.38
N GLU A 13 -46.06 20.61 -6.11
CA GLU A 13 -45.51 21.86 -5.59
C GLU A 13 -44.05 22.03 -6.03
N LYS A 14 -43.86 23.04 -6.88
CA LYS A 14 -42.59 23.56 -7.34
C LYS A 14 -41.69 23.85 -6.13
N LEU A 15 -40.56 23.13 -6.03
CA LEU A 15 -39.55 23.38 -5.00
C LEU A 15 -39.17 24.87 -4.98
N PRO A 16 -39.05 25.51 -3.80
CA PRO A 16 -38.67 26.91 -3.73
C PRO A 16 -37.24 27.08 -4.25
N VAL A 17 -37.08 27.93 -5.26
CA VAL A 17 -35.76 28.42 -5.69
C VAL A 17 -35.27 29.35 -4.58
N VAL A 18 -34.44 28.80 -3.68
CA VAL A 18 -33.79 29.58 -2.63
C VAL A 18 -32.65 30.37 -3.26
N GLY A 19 -32.84 31.69 -3.30
CA GLY A 19 -31.80 32.71 -3.11
C GLY A 19 -30.69 32.81 -4.16
N LYS A 20 -30.76 33.85 -4.99
CA LYS A 20 -29.58 34.39 -5.68
C LYS A 20 -28.57 34.88 -4.63
N THR A 21 -27.51 34.12 -4.37
CA THR A 21 -26.30 34.65 -3.72
C THR A 21 -25.44 35.32 -4.78
N THR A 22 -25.33 36.65 -4.69
CA THR A 22 -24.29 37.44 -5.35
C THR A 22 -22.91 36.92 -4.91
N GLY A 23 -22.14 36.29 -5.79
CA GLY A 23 -20.77 35.86 -5.47
C GLY A 23 -20.12 34.76 -6.30
N TYR A 24 -20.72 34.26 -7.38
CA TYR A 24 -20.10 33.23 -8.24
C TYR A 24 -20.30 33.55 -9.72
N GLU A 25 -19.70 34.63 -10.20
CA GLU A 25 -19.45 34.79 -11.64
C GLU A 25 -18.11 34.11 -11.95
N ASN A 26 -18.14 33.15 -12.89
CA ASN A 26 -17.01 32.39 -13.46
C ASN A 26 -16.59 31.08 -12.77
N GLN A 27 -17.52 30.17 -12.51
CA GLN A 27 -17.18 28.73 -12.57
C GLN A 27 -17.62 28.17 -13.92
N THR A 28 -16.71 28.18 -14.89
CA THR A 28 -16.81 27.34 -16.08
C THR A 28 -16.79 25.89 -15.58
N THR A 29 -17.97 25.29 -15.39
CA THR A 29 -18.06 23.87 -15.06
C THR A 29 -17.71 23.10 -16.31
N THR A 30 -16.42 22.88 -16.54
CA THR A 30 -15.95 21.85 -17.45
C THR A 30 -16.34 20.54 -16.82
N ILE A 31 -17.41 19.92 -17.33
CA ILE A 31 -17.77 18.55 -16.96
C ILE A 31 -16.63 17.68 -17.48
N LEU A 32 -15.75 17.27 -16.56
CA LEU A 32 -14.60 16.42 -16.87
C LEU A 32 -15.14 15.14 -17.53
N ILE A 33 -14.78 14.96 -18.79
CA ILE A 33 -15.15 13.78 -19.58
C ILE A 33 -14.48 12.54 -18.98
N GLY A 34 -15.09 11.35 -19.15
CA GLY A 34 -14.67 10.12 -18.48
C GLY A 34 -13.18 9.73 -18.60
N ALA A 35 -12.47 10.24 -19.61
CA ALA A 35 -11.02 10.09 -19.76
C ALA A 35 -10.21 10.87 -18.70
N GLU A 36 -10.64 12.09 -18.36
CA GLU A 36 -9.99 12.95 -17.37
C GLU A 36 -10.20 12.42 -15.95
N ASN A 37 -11.36 11.83 -15.68
CA ASN A 37 -11.67 11.13 -14.43
C ASN A 37 -10.80 9.89 -14.22
N ASN A 38 -10.45 9.18 -15.30
CA ASN A 38 -9.57 8.02 -15.22
C ASN A 38 -8.09 8.41 -15.00
N ALA A 39 -7.65 9.52 -15.60
CA ALA A 39 -6.30 10.06 -15.41
C ALA A 39 -6.08 10.63 -14.00
N THR A 40 -7.10 11.22 -13.37
CA THR A 40 -7.04 11.71 -11.97
C THR A 40 -7.29 10.62 -10.92
N ALA A 41 -7.93 9.50 -11.29
CA ALA A 41 -8.20 8.40 -10.37
C ALA A 41 -6.93 7.77 -9.78
N VAL A 42 -5.84 7.68 -10.54
CA VAL A 42 -4.55 7.14 -10.06
C VAL A 42 -3.88 8.11 -9.06
N PRO A 43 -3.72 9.41 -9.35
CA PRO A 43 -3.28 10.42 -8.38
C PRO A 43 -4.11 10.46 -7.09
N LEU A 44 -5.45 10.40 -7.20
CA LEU A 44 -6.36 10.42 -6.05
C LEU A 44 -6.16 9.19 -5.16
N LYS A 45 -6.08 7.98 -5.73
CA LYS A 45 -5.82 6.75 -4.96
C LYS A 45 -4.49 6.83 -4.20
N ILE A 46 -3.46 7.44 -4.80
CA ILE A 46 -2.17 7.66 -4.13
C ILE A 46 -2.30 8.69 -3.01
N GLN A 47 -2.98 9.83 -3.24
CA GLN A 47 -3.23 10.84 -2.21
C GLN A 47 -4.00 10.28 -1.02
N LEU A 48 -5.13 9.60 -1.25
CA LEU A 48 -5.91 8.94 -0.20
C LEU A 48 -5.08 7.89 0.56
N SER A 49 -4.21 7.15 -0.13
CA SER A 49 -3.31 6.21 0.53
C SER A 49 -2.25 6.93 1.40
N ASN A 50 -1.78 8.10 0.99
CA ASN A 50 -0.81 8.88 1.77
C ASN A 50 -1.47 9.52 3.00
N GLU A 51 -2.70 10.01 2.87
CA GLU A 51 -3.45 10.56 4.02
C GLU A 51 -3.77 9.47 5.06
N SER A 52 -4.18 8.28 4.61
CA SER A 52 -4.39 7.14 5.52
C SER A 52 -3.09 6.67 6.18
N LEU A 53 -1.94 6.74 5.50
CA LEU A 53 -0.63 6.50 6.10
C LEU A 53 -0.28 7.55 7.16
N LYS A 54 -0.53 8.84 6.91
CA LYS A 54 -0.33 9.88 7.93
C LYS A 54 -1.19 9.60 9.17
N ALA A 55 -2.46 9.23 8.97
CA ALA A 55 -3.37 8.90 10.06
C ALA A 55 -2.93 7.67 10.85
N SER A 56 -2.22 6.71 10.24
CA SER A 56 -1.66 5.54 10.93
C SER A 56 -0.34 5.81 11.67
N GLY A 57 0.15 7.05 11.65
CA GLY A 57 1.38 7.46 12.35
C GLY A 57 2.66 7.27 11.55
N VAL A 58 2.57 7.02 10.24
CA VAL A 58 3.73 6.97 9.34
C VAL A 58 4.31 8.37 9.17
N ASN A 59 5.63 8.49 9.27
CA ASN A 59 6.35 9.72 8.95
C ASN A 59 6.64 9.76 7.44
N LEU A 60 5.74 10.38 6.68
CA LEU A 60 5.88 10.44 5.22
C LEU A 60 7.11 11.23 4.75
N ASP A 61 7.58 12.22 5.50
CA ASP A 61 8.78 13.00 5.15
C ASP A 61 10.05 12.13 5.18
N LYS A 62 9.99 11.01 5.90
CA LYS A 62 11.07 10.02 5.99
C LYS A 62 10.75 8.71 5.25
N ALA A 63 9.59 8.64 4.61
CA ALA A 63 9.11 7.47 3.86
C ALA A 63 9.68 7.47 2.43
N GLU A 64 10.98 7.20 2.32
CA GLU A 64 11.69 7.11 1.03
C GLU A 64 11.26 5.90 0.20
N VAL A 65 10.76 4.85 0.85
CA VAL A 65 10.25 3.65 0.18
C VAL A 65 8.91 3.29 0.80
N ILE A 66 7.92 3.00 -0.03
CA ILE A 66 6.60 2.53 0.39
C ILE A 66 6.27 1.27 -0.40
N ALA A 67 5.97 0.18 0.29
CA ALA A 67 5.51 -1.07 -0.30
C ALA A 67 4.01 -1.23 -0.02
N ARG A 68 3.22 -1.43 -1.07
CA ARG A 68 1.79 -1.76 -0.99
C ARG A 68 1.58 -3.16 -1.52
N VAL A 69 1.22 -4.07 -0.63
CA VAL A 69 0.82 -5.44 -0.94
C VAL A 69 -0.69 -5.44 -1.22
N ASP A 70 -1.09 -5.92 -2.39
CA ASP A 70 -2.48 -6.29 -2.71
C ASP A 70 -2.58 -7.82 -2.74
N ILE A 71 -3.52 -8.34 -1.97
CA ILE A 71 -3.83 -9.76 -1.89
C ILE A 71 -5.33 -9.96 -1.70
N ASN A 72 -6.00 -10.51 -2.71
CA ASN A 72 -7.46 -10.70 -2.71
C ASN A 72 -8.26 -9.42 -2.39
N GLY A 73 -7.81 -8.25 -2.87
CA GLY A 73 -8.47 -6.96 -2.61
C GLY A 73 -8.22 -6.41 -1.20
N GLN A 74 -7.43 -7.08 -0.37
CA GLN A 74 -6.91 -6.54 0.87
C GLN A 74 -5.57 -5.86 0.61
N VAL A 75 -5.39 -4.66 1.16
CA VAL A 75 -4.18 -3.88 0.97
C VAL A 75 -3.42 -3.75 2.30
N TYR A 76 -2.15 -4.10 2.26
CA TYR A 76 -1.20 -3.95 3.38
C TYR A 76 -0.09 -3.01 2.97
N ILE A 77 0.24 -2.06 3.83
CA ILE A 77 1.20 -1.01 3.50
C ILE A 77 2.27 -0.92 4.57
N ASP A 78 3.51 -0.82 4.14
CA ASP A 78 4.66 -0.56 5.00
C ASP A 78 5.62 0.40 4.30
N THR A 79 6.55 0.97 5.06
CA THR A 79 7.57 1.93 4.59
C THR A 79 8.97 1.50 5.00
N ASN A 80 10.00 2.23 4.57
CA ASN A 80 11.34 2.08 5.13
C ASN A 80 11.38 2.43 6.63
N GLN A 81 12.38 1.91 7.35
CA GLN A 81 12.46 1.96 8.81
C GLN A 81 12.28 3.36 9.41
N LYS A 82 12.82 4.39 8.75
CA LYS A 82 12.75 5.79 9.24
C LYS A 82 11.36 6.41 9.08
N GLY A 83 10.57 5.93 8.12
CA GLY A 83 9.20 6.38 7.87
C GLY A 83 8.15 5.55 8.61
N ARG A 84 8.50 4.35 9.09
CA ARG A 84 7.54 3.41 9.69
C ARG A 84 6.90 3.99 10.96
N ALA A 85 5.61 3.74 11.11
CA ALA A 85 4.87 4.08 12.31
C ALA A 85 5.45 3.33 13.53
N VAL A 86 5.57 4.02 14.66
CA VAL A 86 6.24 3.48 15.86
C VAL A 86 5.61 2.19 16.39
N ASN A 87 4.30 2.03 16.25
CA ASN A 87 3.57 0.82 16.64
C ASN A 87 3.83 -0.38 15.72
N LEU A 88 4.37 -0.17 14.51
CA LEU A 88 4.77 -1.22 13.59
C LEU A 88 6.28 -1.48 13.62
N ALA A 89 7.07 -0.64 14.28
CA ALA A 89 8.53 -0.71 14.34
C ALA A 89 9.03 -1.46 15.58
N ASP A 90 8.47 -2.62 15.89
CA ASP A 90 8.87 -3.40 17.07
C ASP A 90 10.15 -4.21 16.85
N LYS A 91 11.15 -3.99 17.70
CA LYS A 91 12.42 -4.71 17.70
C LYS A 91 12.31 -6.14 18.23
N ASN A 92 11.29 -6.41 19.04
CA ASN A 92 11.08 -7.69 19.70
C ASN A 92 10.22 -8.64 18.87
N THR A 93 9.55 -8.13 17.83
CA THR A 93 8.79 -8.93 16.88
C THR A 93 9.70 -9.37 15.74
N PRO A 94 10.11 -10.65 15.67
CA PRO A 94 10.91 -11.16 14.56
C PRO A 94 10.09 -11.13 13.27
N THR A 95 10.75 -10.96 12.13
CA THR A 95 10.07 -11.20 10.85
C THR A 95 9.95 -12.70 10.58
N LEU A 96 9.13 -13.07 9.60
CA LEU A 96 8.96 -14.44 9.15
C LEU A 96 10.28 -15.07 8.70
N ILE A 97 11.25 -14.27 8.25
CA ILE A 97 12.58 -14.73 7.81
C ILE A 97 13.69 -14.52 8.83
N ALA A 98 13.38 -14.18 10.08
CA ALA A 98 14.37 -13.85 11.10
C ALA A 98 15.43 -14.94 11.29
N ASP A 99 15.02 -16.21 11.28
CA ASP A 99 15.90 -17.38 11.29
C ASP A 99 16.86 -17.40 10.09
N LYS A 100 16.36 -17.12 8.88
CA LYS A 100 17.18 -17.03 7.66
C LYS A 100 18.16 -15.86 7.69
N ILE A 101 17.83 -14.78 8.40
CA ILE A 101 18.77 -13.70 8.64
C ILE A 101 19.83 -14.10 9.67
N ALA A 102 19.44 -14.81 10.73
CA ALA A 102 20.34 -15.31 11.78
C ALA A 102 21.35 -16.35 11.28
N GLU A 103 21.00 -17.12 10.25
CA GLU A 103 21.90 -18.07 9.58
C GLU A 103 23.02 -17.37 8.76
N LYS A 104 22.91 -16.06 8.48
CA LYS A 104 23.90 -15.36 7.64
C LYS A 104 25.18 -15.07 8.44
N PRO A 105 26.38 -15.25 7.83
CA PRO A 105 27.63 -14.87 8.48
C PRO A 105 27.65 -13.35 8.74
N PRO A 106 28.23 -12.87 9.85
CA PRO A 106 28.29 -11.44 10.15
C PRO A 106 28.82 -10.62 8.97
N ARG A 107 28.21 -9.45 8.73
CA ARG A 107 28.68 -8.55 7.67
C ARG A 107 30.06 -8.02 8.00
N LYS A 108 30.89 -7.85 6.97
CA LYS A 108 32.25 -7.30 7.09
C LYS A 108 32.28 -5.89 7.67
N ASP A 109 31.22 -5.12 7.47
CA ASP A 109 31.08 -3.74 7.96
C ASP A 109 30.54 -3.65 9.40
N GLY A 110 30.27 -4.80 10.05
CA GLY A 110 29.74 -4.85 11.42
C GLY A 110 28.29 -4.39 11.55
N VAL A 111 27.65 -3.96 10.45
CA VAL A 111 26.25 -3.54 10.46
C VAL A 111 25.37 -4.80 10.40
N PRO A 112 24.31 -4.92 11.22
CA PRO A 112 23.38 -6.02 11.10
C PRO A 112 22.75 -6.12 9.70
N TYR A 113 22.37 -7.33 9.29
CA TYR A 113 21.51 -7.47 8.11
C TYR A 113 20.14 -6.83 8.38
N PRO A 114 19.50 -6.23 7.36
CA PRO A 114 18.11 -5.81 7.50
C PRO A 114 17.18 -7.02 7.66
N ASN A 115 15.90 -6.75 7.92
CA ASN A 115 14.83 -7.75 7.88
C ASN A 115 14.83 -8.80 9.00
N ALA A 116 15.63 -8.66 10.05
CA ALA A 116 15.62 -9.60 11.18
C ALA A 116 14.38 -9.45 12.08
N ASN A 117 13.88 -8.23 12.24
CA ASN A 117 12.70 -7.90 13.05
C ASN A 117 11.93 -6.73 12.42
N MET A 118 10.74 -6.41 12.95
CA MET A 118 9.89 -5.36 12.38
C MET A 118 10.49 -3.96 12.47
N ALA A 119 11.35 -3.67 13.46
CA ALA A 119 12.11 -2.43 13.51
C ALA A 119 13.14 -2.29 12.36
N THR A 120 13.76 -3.39 11.94
CA THR A 120 14.82 -3.43 10.92
C THR A 120 14.31 -3.82 9.53
N ALA A 121 13.06 -4.27 9.42
CA ALA A 121 12.44 -4.70 8.18
C ALA A 121 12.41 -3.58 7.13
N HIS A 122 12.70 -3.93 5.90
CA HIS A 122 12.41 -3.11 4.74
C HIS A 122 10.92 -3.17 4.41
N ALA A 123 10.45 -2.20 3.63
CA ALA A 123 9.03 -2.00 3.34
C ALA A 123 8.38 -3.28 2.78
N GLU A 124 9.03 -3.96 1.85
CA GLU A 124 8.48 -5.16 1.20
C GLU A 124 8.29 -6.31 2.20
N ILE A 125 9.28 -6.53 3.07
CA ILE A 125 9.22 -7.58 4.10
C ILE A 125 8.18 -7.24 5.15
N GLY A 126 8.12 -5.98 5.60
CA GLY A 126 7.13 -5.54 6.57
C GLY A 126 5.69 -5.66 6.04
N ALA A 127 5.45 -5.32 4.78
CA ALA A 127 4.13 -5.47 4.17
C ALA A 127 3.73 -6.95 3.99
N ILE A 128 4.67 -7.83 3.61
CA ILE A 128 4.42 -9.29 3.56
C ILE A 128 4.13 -9.84 4.96
N GLN A 129 4.90 -9.44 5.97
CA GLN A 129 4.66 -9.83 7.38
C GLN A 129 3.25 -9.45 7.80
N GLN A 130 2.86 -8.21 7.55
CA GLN A 130 1.53 -7.70 7.88
C GLN A 130 0.39 -8.50 7.23
N ALA A 131 0.56 -8.94 5.98
CA ALA A 131 -0.40 -9.79 5.29
C ALA A 131 -0.44 -11.20 5.91
N TYR A 132 0.72 -11.74 6.27
CA TYR A 132 0.86 -13.06 6.89
C TYR A 132 0.23 -13.12 8.28
N ASP A 133 0.49 -12.13 9.13
CA ASP A 133 -0.04 -12.05 10.50
C ASP A 133 -1.58 -12.02 10.54
N ARG A 134 -2.21 -11.58 9.45
CA ARG A 134 -3.67 -11.55 9.28
C ARG A 134 -4.23 -12.79 8.57
N GLY A 135 -3.39 -13.78 8.30
CA GLY A 135 -3.78 -15.05 7.66
C GLY A 135 -4.16 -14.90 6.19
N ALA A 136 -3.75 -13.83 5.51
CA ALA A 136 -4.20 -13.53 4.15
C ALA A 136 -3.40 -14.25 3.04
N THR A 137 -2.25 -14.86 3.36
CA THR A 137 -1.23 -15.24 2.36
C THR A 137 -1.40 -16.63 1.76
N LYS A 138 -1.87 -17.61 2.54
CA LYS A 138 -1.80 -19.03 2.16
C LYS A 138 -2.47 -19.34 0.82
N GLY A 139 -1.69 -19.88 -0.12
CA GLY A 139 -2.11 -20.31 -1.45
C GLY A 139 -2.53 -19.18 -2.38
N LYS A 140 -2.18 -17.92 -2.08
CA LYS A 140 -2.61 -16.75 -2.84
C LYS A 140 -1.51 -16.18 -3.73
N ASP A 141 -1.95 -15.53 -4.79
CA ASP A 141 -1.11 -14.68 -5.62
C ASP A 141 -1.04 -13.29 -4.97
N MET A 142 0.16 -12.72 -4.86
CA MET A 142 0.39 -11.41 -4.24
C MET A 142 0.96 -10.42 -5.25
N VAL A 143 0.47 -9.19 -5.22
CA VAL A 143 1.04 -8.07 -5.99
C VAL A 143 1.66 -7.07 -5.03
N ILE A 144 2.89 -6.63 -5.29
CA ILE A 144 3.57 -5.62 -4.49
C ILE A 144 3.89 -4.41 -5.37
N GLN A 145 3.38 -3.25 -4.99
CA GLN A 145 3.75 -1.96 -5.57
C GLN A 145 4.79 -1.29 -4.67
N VAL A 146 6.03 -1.20 -5.16
CA VAL A 146 7.13 -0.52 -4.48
C VAL A 146 7.30 0.87 -5.08
N GLN A 147 7.25 1.89 -4.23
CA GLN A 147 7.45 3.29 -4.61
C GLN A 147 8.75 3.82 -4.03
N GLY A 148 9.35 4.79 -4.74
CA GLY A 148 10.50 5.57 -4.30
C GLY A 148 11.85 5.01 -4.74
N LYS A 149 12.06 3.68 -4.66
CA LYS A 149 13.33 3.02 -5.06
C LYS A 149 13.09 1.61 -5.60
N ASP A 150 14.10 1.04 -6.24
CA ASP A 150 14.14 -0.37 -6.65
C ASP A 150 14.21 -1.30 -5.43
N VAL A 151 13.86 -2.57 -5.64
CA VAL A 151 14.04 -3.64 -4.67
C VAL A 151 15.53 -3.88 -4.45
N CYS A 152 16.00 -3.57 -3.24
CA CYS A 152 17.42 -3.68 -2.92
C CYS A 152 17.92 -5.14 -2.99
N THR A 153 19.22 -5.31 -3.19
CA THR A 153 19.83 -6.63 -3.41
C THR A 153 19.62 -7.62 -2.26
N TYR A 154 19.52 -7.14 -1.01
CA TYR A 154 19.15 -7.96 0.14
C TYR A 154 17.70 -8.46 0.03
N CYS A 155 16.76 -7.54 -0.23
CA CYS A 155 15.34 -7.84 -0.36
C CYS A 155 15.04 -8.87 -1.46
N ARG A 156 15.82 -8.94 -2.54
CA ARG A 156 15.56 -9.87 -3.65
C ARG A 156 15.52 -11.35 -3.22
N LYS A 157 16.40 -11.76 -2.29
CA LYS A 157 16.41 -13.13 -1.72
C LYS A 157 15.49 -13.25 -0.51
N ASP A 158 15.44 -12.21 0.29
CA ASP A 158 14.65 -12.17 1.51
C ASP A 158 13.13 -12.22 1.20
N ILE A 159 12.67 -11.55 0.13
CA ILE A 159 11.28 -11.62 -0.35
C ILE A 159 10.92 -13.04 -0.80
N ALA A 160 11.82 -13.72 -1.51
CA ALA A 160 11.58 -15.12 -1.90
C ALA A 160 11.42 -16.03 -0.67
N SER A 161 12.28 -15.85 0.33
CA SER A 161 12.22 -16.60 1.59
C SER A 161 10.95 -16.28 2.39
N ALA A 162 10.54 -15.00 2.40
CA ALA A 162 9.31 -14.55 3.02
C ALA A 162 8.09 -15.14 2.31
N ALA A 163 8.09 -15.15 0.98
CA ALA A 163 7.00 -15.69 0.18
C ALA A 163 6.77 -17.19 0.42
N GLU A 164 7.87 -17.95 0.45
CA GLU A 164 7.86 -19.39 0.75
C GLU A 164 7.24 -19.65 2.13
N LYS A 165 7.70 -18.93 3.16
CA LYS A 165 7.20 -19.06 4.53
C LYS A 165 5.77 -18.57 4.73
N ALA A 166 5.37 -17.58 3.94
CA ALA A 166 3.99 -17.10 3.91
C ALA A 166 3.04 -18.03 3.12
N GLU A 167 3.57 -19.15 2.58
CA GLU A 167 2.83 -20.11 1.77
C GLU A 167 2.17 -19.46 0.54
N LEU A 168 2.82 -18.46 -0.07
CA LEU A 168 2.30 -17.78 -1.26
C LEU A 168 2.43 -18.67 -2.51
N LYS A 169 1.46 -18.53 -3.42
CA LYS A 169 1.47 -19.20 -4.72
C LYS A 169 2.37 -18.48 -5.73
N SER A 170 2.39 -17.13 -5.68
CA SER A 170 3.29 -16.31 -6.49
C SER A 170 3.39 -14.89 -5.94
N ILE A 171 4.42 -14.17 -6.36
CA ILE A 171 4.53 -12.71 -6.18
C ILE A 171 4.82 -12.06 -7.54
N THR A 172 4.10 -10.97 -7.86
CA THR A 172 4.51 -9.99 -8.87
C THR A 172 4.83 -8.66 -8.17
N ILE A 173 5.98 -8.08 -8.46
CA ILE A 173 6.43 -6.81 -7.87
C ILE A 173 6.61 -5.79 -8.98
N TYR A 174 5.98 -4.62 -8.86
CA TYR A 174 6.29 -3.48 -9.69
C TYR A 174 7.06 -2.47 -8.84
N ALA A 175 8.23 -2.06 -9.35
CA ALA A 175 9.09 -1.07 -8.72
C ALA A 175 9.58 -0.07 -9.79
N VAL A 176 10.44 0.86 -9.37
CA VAL A 176 11.16 1.76 -10.26
C VAL A 176 12.66 1.54 -10.08
N ASP A 177 13.42 1.51 -11.17
CA ASP A 177 14.88 1.47 -11.07
C ASP A 177 15.46 2.81 -10.58
N ASN A 178 16.79 2.88 -10.44
CA ASN A 178 17.47 4.09 -10.00
C ASN A 178 17.37 5.25 -11.01
N GLN A 179 16.94 4.99 -12.24
CA GLN A 179 16.68 5.98 -13.29
C GLN A 179 15.19 6.36 -13.35
N GLY A 180 14.34 5.75 -12.53
CA GLY A 180 12.90 5.98 -12.50
C GLY A 180 12.13 5.15 -13.53
N ASN A 181 12.76 4.20 -14.24
CA ASN A 181 12.06 3.35 -15.19
C ASN A 181 11.29 2.25 -14.45
N PRO A 182 10.07 1.88 -14.91
CA PRO A 182 9.35 0.76 -14.36
C PRO A 182 10.14 -0.55 -14.52
N VAL A 183 10.26 -1.31 -13.43
CA VAL A 183 10.82 -2.66 -13.43
C VAL A 183 9.84 -3.61 -12.76
N ILE A 184 9.75 -4.83 -13.30
CA ILE A 184 8.84 -5.84 -12.79
C ILE A 184 9.65 -7.06 -12.37
N TYR A 185 9.38 -7.58 -11.18
CA TYR A 185 9.96 -8.83 -10.70
C TYR A 185 8.89 -9.88 -10.46
N ASP A 186 9.28 -11.13 -10.66
CA ASP A 186 8.47 -12.31 -10.39
C ASP A 186 9.12 -13.24 -9.39
N TRP A 187 8.26 -13.91 -8.63
CA TRP A 187 8.64 -15.07 -7.84
C TRP A 187 7.55 -16.14 -7.89
N LYS A 188 7.99 -17.40 -7.88
CA LYS A 188 7.17 -18.59 -7.72
C LYS A 188 7.90 -19.58 -6.80
N PRO A 189 7.19 -20.55 -6.18
CA PRO A 189 7.81 -21.62 -5.42
C PRO A 189 8.98 -22.25 -6.19
N SER A 190 10.03 -22.66 -5.45
CA SER A 190 11.34 -23.11 -5.96
C SER A 190 12.31 -22.03 -6.42
N MET A 191 11.92 -20.76 -6.50
CA MET A 191 12.86 -19.66 -6.79
C MET A 191 13.54 -19.16 -5.51
N THR A 192 14.87 -19.10 -5.52
CA THR A 192 15.67 -18.61 -4.36
C THR A 192 15.78 -17.08 -4.28
N SER A 193 15.29 -16.38 -5.30
CA SER A 193 15.21 -14.93 -5.36
C SER A 193 14.09 -14.51 -6.32
N ILE A 194 13.56 -13.31 -6.14
CA ILE A 194 12.77 -12.67 -7.20
C ILE A 194 13.64 -12.51 -8.47
N LYS A 195 13.02 -12.59 -9.65
CA LYS A 195 13.69 -12.46 -10.95
C LYS A 195 13.08 -11.33 -11.74
N LEU A 196 13.93 -10.55 -12.40
CA LEU A 196 13.46 -9.51 -13.32
C LEU A 196 12.65 -10.17 -14.45
N ARG A 197 11.44 -9.69 -14.67
CA ARG A 197 10.59 -10.08 -15.80
C ARG A 197 11.18 -9.44 -17.06
N LYS A 198 11.64 -10.29 -17.97
CA LYS A 198 12.18 -9.88 -19.28
C LYS A 198 11.05 -9.76 -20.30
#